data_AF-A0A7Z9JPB8-F1
#
_entry.id   AF-A0A7Z9JPB8-F1
#
_cell.length_a   1.000
_cell.length_b   1.000
_cell.length_c   1.000
_cell.angle_alpha   90.00
_cell.angle_beta   90.00
_cell.angle_gamma   90.00
#
_symmetry.space_group_name_H-M   'P 1'
#
loop_
_entity.id
_entity.type
_entity.pdbx_description
1 polymer ?
#
loop_
_entity_poly.entity_id
_entity_poly.type
_entity_poly.pdbx_seq_one_letter_code
_entity_poly.pdbx_strand_id
1 'polypeptide(L)'
;MMVLIILFPFLLVLTVTVHYGFLTRLMAILDTGWAQSIKLIAIICGLFVAHVVEVVVYAFVYYFAHLIPGFGELPVSTARINTVPDKGEQWRRSPMMLRYSSLGAGDLSASGWFKILYGLEAINGLVLITWSASFSLLAMNRMKFCQPCSESDSIE
;
A
#
# COMPACT_ATOMS: atom_id res chain seq x y z
N MET A 1 -20.45 -2.33 11.86
CA MET A 1 -19.54 -2.26 13.02
C MET A 1 -18.79 -3.58 13.23
N MET A 2 -19.46 -4.71 13.49
CA MET A 2 -18.84 -6.05 13.56
C MET A 2 -18.08 -6.44 12.28
N VAL A 3 -18.64 -6.13 11.10
CA VAL A 3 -17.99 -6.41 9.80
C VAL A 3 -16.65 -5.67 9.65
N LEU A 4 -16.56 -4.41 10.11
CA LEU A 4 -15.32 -3.61 10.03
C LEU A 4 -14.21 -4.20 10.93
N ILE A 5 -14.60 -4.67 12.12
CA ILE A 5 -13.67 -5.28 13.09
C ILE A 5 -13.08 -6.59 12.55
N ILE A 6 -13.81 -7.33 11.73
CA ILE A 6 -13.33 -8.58 11.11
C ILE A 6 -12.56 -8.30 9.81
N LEU A 7 -13.06 -7.37 9.01
CA LEU A 7 -12.49 -7.04 7.70
C LEU A 7 -11.10 -6.38 7.82
N PHE A 8 -10.88 -5.56 8.84
CA PHE A 8 -9.60 -4.89 9.07
C PHE A 8 -8.42 -5.86 9.31
N PRO A 9 -8.44 -6.75 10.33
CA PRO A 9 -7.35 -7.69 10.55
C PRO A 9 -7.20 -8.67 9.39
N PHE A 10 -8.30 -9.03 8.72
CA PHE A 10 -8.25 -9.84 7.51
C PHE A 10 -7.47 -9.15 6.38
N LEU A 11 -7.77 -7.87 6.11
CA LEU A 11 -7.04 -7.07 5.12
C LEU A 11 -5.56 -6.91 5.48
N LEU A 12 -5.26 -6.70 6.75
CA LEU A 12 -3.88 -6.61 7.24
C LEU A 12 -3.13 -7.91 6.95
N VAL A 13 -3.67 -9.05 7.35
CA VAL A 13 -3.04 -10.36 7.09
C VAL A 13 -2.90 -10.63 5.60
N LEU A 14 -3.92 -10.31 4.80
CA LEU A 14 -3.89 -10.49 3.36
C LEU A 14 -2.78 -9.66 2.72
N THR A 15 -2.69 -8.38 3.03
CA THR A 15 -1.68 -7.47 2.44
C THR A 15 -0.26 -7.84 2.88
N VAL A 16 -0.07 -8.20 4.16
CA VAL A 16 1.22 -8.72 4.65
C VAL A 16 1.62 -10.02 3.94
N THR A 17 0.66 -10.92 3.70
CA THR A 17 0.93 -12.19 2.99
C THR A 17 1.31 -11.93 1.53
N VAL A 18 0.60 -11.03 0.86
CA VAL A 18 0.91 -10.61 -0.52
C VAL A 18 2.31 -9.99 -0.57
N HIS A 19 2.62 -9.05 0.34
CA HIS A 19 3.92 -8.40 0.42
C HIS A 19 5.06 -9.42 0.61
N TYR A 20 4.89 -10.33 1.57
CA TYR A 20 5.85 -11.40 1.83
C TYR A 20 6.07 -12.31 0.61
N GLY A 21 5.00 -12.60 -0.15
CA GLY A 21 5.08 -13.32 -1.41
C GLY A 21 5.95 -12.60 -2.44
N PHE A 22 5.77 -11.29 -2.60
CA PHE A 22 6.61 -10.47 -3.48
C PHE A 22 8.07 -10.45 -3.00
N LEU A 23 8.32 -10.24 -1.71
CA LEU A 23 9.68 -10.25 -1.15
C LEU A 23 10.39 -11.58 -1.39
N THR A 24 9.70 -12.70 -1.24
CA THR A 24 10.27 -14.03 -1.50
C THR A 24 10.64 -14.21 -2.97
N ARG A 25 9.79 -13.72 -3.89
CA ARG A 25 10.09 -13.72 -5.33
C ARG A 25 11.28 -12.83 -5.68
N LEU A 26 11.38 -11.67 -5.03
CA LEU A 26 12.48 -10.73 -5.21
C LEU A 26 13.78 -11.26 -4.62
N MET A 27 13.73 -12.00 -3.51
CA MET A 27 14.88 -12.69 -2.92
C MET A 27 15.51 -13.65 -3.94
N ALA A 28 14.69 -14.40 -4.70
CA ALA A 28 15.18 -15.30 -5.75
C ALA A 28 15.91 -14.55 -6.90
N ILE A 29 15.62 -13.26 -7.10
CA ILE A 29 16.34 -12.43 -8.09
C ILE A 29 17.77 -12.15 -7.62
N LEU A 30 18.04 -12.10 -6.30
CA LEU A 30 19.41 -11.87 -5.79
C LEU A 30 20.35 -13.01 -6.17
N ASP A 31 19.86 -14.25 -6.20
CA ASP A 31 20.63 -15.46 -6.52
C ASP A 31 20.90 -15.63 -8.04
N THR A 32 20.32 -14.79 -8.89
CA THR A 32 20.55 -14.84 -10.34
C THR A 32 21.97 -14.41 -10.72
N GLY A 33 22.47 -14.85 -11.87
CA GLY A 33 23.80 -14.46 -12.38
C GLY A 33 23.89 -13.06 -12.99
N TRP A 34 22.88 -12.18 -12.80
CA TRP A 34 22.83 -10.86 -13.44
C TRP A 34 23.84 -9.85 -12.89
N ALA A 35 24.13 -8.81 -13.67
CA ALA A 35 24.91 -7.67 -13.22
C ALA A 35 24.24 -6.97 -12.02
N GLN A 36 25.04 -6.47 -11.08
CA GLN A 36 24.56 -5.94 -9.80
C GLN A 36 23.59 -4.75 -9.96
N SER A 37 23.86 -3.86 -10.91
CA SER A 37 22.99 -2.72 -11.23
C SER A 37 21.60 -3.18 -11.69
N ILE A 38 21.52 -4.24 -12.50
CA ILE A 38 20.26 -4.78 -13.01
C ILE A 38 19.47 -5.42 -11.87
N LYS A 39 20.15 -6.12 -10.94
CA LYS A 39 19.51 -6.70 -9.74
C LYS A 39 18.87 -5.61 -8.88
N LEU A 40 19.60 -4.53 -8.58
CA LEU A 40 19.08 -3.45 -7.75
C LEU A 40 17.86 -2.78 -8.39
N ILE A 41 17.91 -2.49 -9.70
CA ILE A 41 16.79 -1.88 -10.43
C ILE A 41 15.58 -2.82 -10.43
N ALA A 42 15.79 -4.12 -10.67
CA ALA A 42 14.72 -5.12 -10.65
C ALA A 42 14.05 -5.22 -9.28
N ILE A 43 14.84 -5.18 -8.19
CA ILE A 43 14.31 -5.21 -6.81
C ILE A 43 13.45 -3.98 -6.53
N ILE A 44 13.96 -2.77 -6.82
CA ILE A 44 13.22 -1.52 -6.57
C ILE A 44 11.93 -1.49 -7.40
N CYS A 45 12.00 -1.88 -8.68
CA CYS A 45 10.83 -1.95 -9.54
C CYS A 45 9.81 -2.98 -9.03
N GLY A 46 10.25 -4.16 -8.59
CA GLY A 46 9.38 -5.18 -8.01
C GLY A 46 8.71 -4.74 -6.70
N LEU A 47 9.43 -4.03 -5.83
CA LEU A 47 8.86 -3.42 -4.61
C LEU A 47 7.76 -2.43 -4.95
N PHE A 48 8.00 -1.57 -5.95
CA PHE A 48 7.01 -0.60 -6.38
C PHE A 48 5.73 -1.28 -6.89
N VAL A 49 5.87 -2.34 -7.69
CA VAL A 49 4.72 -3.14 -8.17
C VAL A 49 3.99 -3.79 -7.00
N ALA A 50 4.71 -4.35 -6.01
CA ALA A 50 4.11 -4.96 -4.82
C ALA A 50 3.22 -3.95 -4.07
N HIS A 51 3.72 -2.74 -3.85
CA HIS A 51 2.95 -1.68 -3.22
C HIS A 51 1.72 -1.29 -4.03
N VAL A 52 1.85 -1.13 -5.36
CA VAL A 52 0.70 -0.85 -6.24
C VAL A 52 -0.36 -1.96 -6.18
N VAL A 53 0.02 -3.21 -5.95
CA VAL A 53 -0.93 -4.31 -5.74
C VAL A 53 -1.63 -4.19 -4.39
N GLU A 54 -0.91 -3.82 -3.31
CA GLU A 54 -1.46 -3.66 -1.95
C GLU A 54 -2.51 -2.55 -1.86
N VAL A 55 -2.13 -1.31 -2.22
CA VAL A 55 -2.75 -0.71 -3.40
C VAL A 55 -4.21 -1.00 -3.74
N VAL A 56 -4.29 -1.69 -4.86
CA VAL A 56 -5.50 -2.14 -5.50
C VAL A 56 -6.30 -3.08 -4.60
N VAL A 57 -5.67 -3.91 -3.77
CA VAL A 57 -6.36 -4.83 -2.83
C VAL A 57 -7.24 -4.07 -1.84
N TYR A 58 -6.71 -3.04 -1.18
CA TYR A 58 -7.52 -2.22 -0.27
C TYR A 58 -8.66 -1.53 -1.01
N ALA A 59 -8.38 -0.96 -2.18
CA ALA A 59 -9.40 -0.27 -2.96
C ALA A 59 -10.54 -1.19 -3.44
N PHE A 60 -10.23 -2.43 -3.84
CA PHE A 60 -11.25 -3.44 -4.16
C PHE A 60 -12.13 -3.75 -2.96
N VAL A 61 -11.53 -3.92 -1.78
CA VAL A 61 -12.31 -4.25 -0.57
C VAL A 61 -13.22 -3.10 -0.16
N TYR A 62 -12.79 -1.84 -0.29
CA TYR A 62 -13.68 -0.69 -0.10
C TYR A 62 -14.83 -0.65 -1.12
N TYR A 63 -14.56 -1.01 -2.38
CA TYR A 63 -15.59 -1.07 -3.42
C TYR A 63 -16.64 -2.15 -3.12
N PHE A 64 -16.21 -3.35 -2.73
CA PHE A 64 -17.13 -4.43 -2.33
C PHE A 64 -17.89 -4.12 -1.04
N ALA A 65 -17.24 -3.46 -0.07
CA ALA A 65 -17.90 -3.02 1.17
C ALA A 65 -19.05 -2.04 0.89
N HIS A 66 -19.01 -1.27 -0.20
CA HIS A 66 -20.08 -0.36 -0.60
C HIS A 66 -21.26 -1.06 -1.29
N LEU A 67 -21.03 -2.25 -1.89
CA LEU A 67 -22.05 -3.02 -2.62
C LEU A 67 -22.98 -3.83 -1.71
N ILE A 68 -22.63 -4.02 -0.43
CA ILE A 68 -23.45 -4.75 0.54
C ILE A 68 -24.57 -3.81 1.04
N PRO A 69 -25.86 -4.07 0.73
CA PRO A 69 -26.97 -3.24 1.19
C PRO A 69 -27.12 -3.40 2.71
N GLY A 70 -27.15 -2.27 3.44
CA GLY A 70 -27.16 -2.22 4.92
C GLY A 70 -26.03 -1.38 5.53
N PHE A 71 -25.08 -0.93 4.71
CA PHE A 71 -23.97 -0.05 5.13
C PHE A 71 -24.27 1.46 5.05
N GLY A 72 -25.50 1.82 4.69
CA GLY A 72 -25.91 3.20 4.40
C GLY A 72 -27.35 3.54 4.77
N GLU A 73 -27.96 2.86 5.74
CA GLU A 73 -29.12 3.47 6.43
C GLU A 73 -28.61 4.56 7.35
N LEU A 74 -28.46 5.74 6.78
CA LEU A 74 -28.40 6.99 7.53
C LEU A 74 -29.64 7.02 8.45
N PRO A 75 -29.52 7.33 9.75
CA PRO A 75 -30.65 7.96 10.42
C PRO A 75 -30.91 9.24 9.61
N VAL A 76 -32.07 9.28 8.95
CA VAL A 76 -32.57 10.46 8.26
C VAL A 76 -32.64 11.59 9.28
N SER A 77 -31.56 12.37 9.39
CA SER A 77 -31.65 13.70 9.98
C SER A 77 -32.28 14.58 8.91
N THR A 78 -33.51 14.95 9.19
CA THR A 78 -34.28 15.98 8.50
C THR A 78 -33.50 17.31 8.53
N ALA A 79 -32.58 17.49 7.59
CA ALA A 79 -31.91 18.76 7.38
C ALA A 79 -31.59 18.96 5.89
N ARG A 80 -32.64 19.37 5.17
CA ARG A 80 -32.59 20.34 4.07
C ARG A 80 -31.62 20.03 2.91
N ILE A 81 -32.14 19.42 1.85
CA ILE A 81 -31.63 19.63 0.49
C ILE A 81 -32.81 19.95 -0.44
N ASN A 82 -33.10 21.25 -0.56
CA ASN A 82 -33.56 21.80 -1.83
C ASN A 82 -32.29 22.22 -2.57
N THR A 83 -31.82 21.39 -3.49
CA THR A 83 -31.17 21.78 -4.76
C THR A 83 -30.66 20.52 -5.43
N VAL A 84 -31.16 20.28 -6.63
CA VAL A 84 -30.72 19.25 -7.56
C VAL A 84 -29.31 19.60 -8.04
N PRO A 85 -28.39 18.62 -8.09
CA PRO A 85 -27.41 18.60 -9.16
C PRO A 85 -27.45 17.29 -9.94
N ASP A 86 -27.18 17.48 -11.23
CA ASP A 86 -27.25 16.54 -12.33
C ASP A 86 -26.45 15.24 -12.11
N LYS A 87 -27.06 14.10 -12.48
CA LYS A 87 -26.54 12.74 -12.21
C LYS A 87 -25.41 12.28 -13.15
N GLY A 88 -24.99 13.13 -14.10
CA GLY A 88 -24.05 12.74 -15.17
C GLY A 88 -22.55 12.94 -14.88
N GLU A 89 -22.18 13.76 -13.89
CA GLU A 89 -20.79 14.25 -13.78
C GLU A 89 -20.05 13.82 -12.50
N GLN A 90 -20.70 13.13 -11.57
CA GLN A 90 -20.08 12.71 -10.31
C GLN A 90 -19.11 11.52 -10.49
N TRP A 91 -19.36 10.62 -11.44
CA TRP A 91 -18.52 9.45 -11.67
C TRP A 91 -17.13 9.78 -12.23
N ARG A 92 -17.02 10.87 -13.01
CA ARG A 92 -15.77 11.31 -13.65
C ARG A 92 -14.75 11.89 -12.67
N ARG A 93 -15.19 12.21 -11.44
CA ARG A 93 -14.42 12.93 -10.43
C ARG A 93 -13.98 12.03 -9.27
N SER A 94 -13.64 10.78 -9.55
CA SER A 94 -12.98 9.91 -8.58
C SER A 94 -11.47 9.96 -8.78
N PRO A 95 -10.69 10.75 -8.02
CA PRO A 95 -9.26 10.65 -8.06
C PRO A 95 -8.85 9.42 -7.24
N MET A 96 -8.84 8.26 -7.88
CA MET A 96 -8.27 7.03 -7.32
C MET A 96 -6.82 7.25 -6.82
N MET A 97 -6.07 8.15 -7.50
CA MET A 97 -4.71 8.56 -7.11
C MET A 97 -4.64 9.40 -5.82
N LEU A 98 -5.67 10.17 -5.45
CA LEU A 98 -5.60 11.03 -4.26
C LEU A 98 -5.79 10.26 -2.95
N ARG A 99 -6.37 9.05 -2.98
CA ARG A 99 -6.58 8.25 -1.76
C ARG A 99 -5.32 7.51 -1.30
N TYR A 100 -4.33 7.37 -2.18
CA TYR A 100 -3.10 6.63 -1.91
C TYR A 100 -1.87 7.49 -1.63
N SER A 101 -1.85 8.70 -2.16
CA SER A 101 -0.88 9.70 -1.72
C SER A 101 -1.39 10.39 -0.47
N SER A 102 -0.47 10.75 0.42
CA SER A 102 -0.65 11.39 1.73
C SER A 102 -1.41 12.74 1.74
N LEU A 103 -2.33 13.00 0.81
CA LEU A 103 -3.41 13.96 0.98
C LEU A 103 -4.59 13.18 1.54
N GLY A 104 -4.64 13.05 2.87
CA GLY A 104 -5.79 12.47 3.54
C GLY A 104 -7.07 13.02 2.93
N ALA A 105 -7.99 12.13 2.57
CA ALA A 105 -9.38 12.46 2.29
C ALA A 105 -10.07 12.93 3.60
N GLY A 106 -9.48 13.93 4.26
CA GLY A 106 -9.92 14.50 5.52
C GLY A 106 -11.17 15.36 5.38
N ASP A 107 -11.64 15.58 4.14
CA ASP A 107 -12.77 16.46 3.82
C ASP A 107 -13.88 15.77 3.00
N LEU A 108 -14.01 14.44 3.12
CA LEU A 108 -15.21 13.75 2.68
C LEU A 108 -15.92 13.21 3.92
N SER A 109 -17.14 13.69 4.13
CA SER A 109 -18.11 13.34 5.18
C SER A 109 -18.29 11.82 5.35
N ALA A 110 -17.31 11.16 5.99
CA ALA A 110 -17.35 9.74 6.32
C ALA A 110 -17.57 9.60 7.84
N SER A 111 -18.54 8.79 8.22
CA SER A 111 -18.91 8.55 9.62
C SER A 111 -17.69 8.15 10.47
N GLY A 112 -17.71 8.47 11.77
CA GLY A 112 -16.53 8.44 12.65
C GLY A 112 -15.70 7.13 12.64
N TRP A 113 -16.32 5.98 12.35
CA TRP A 113 -15.64 4.68 12.29
C TRP A 113 -14.78 4.48 11.04
N PHE A 114 -15.14 5.09 9.90
CA PHE A 114 -14.32 5.01 8.70
C PHE A 114 -13.01 5.80 8.86
N LYS A 115 -12.99 6.86 9.68
CA LYS A 115 -11.78 7.64 9.95
C LYS A 115 -10.70 6.79 10.64
N ILE A 116 -11.09 5.96 11.61
CA ILE A 116 -10.18 5.04 12.30
C ILE A 116 -9.62 4.00 11.32
N LEU A 117 -10.47 3.49 10.42
CA LEU A 117 -10.07 2.51 9.42
C LEU A 117 -9.02 3.05 8.44
N TYR A 118 -9.24 4.25 7.89
CA TYR A 118 -8.24 4.91 7.05
C TYR A 118 -6.92 5.17 7.80
N GLY A 119 -7.00 5.51 9.09
CA GLY A 119 -5.81 5.68 9.92
C GLY A 119 -5.01 4.38 10.08
N LEU A 120 -5.70 3.26 10.32
CA LEU A 120 -5.05 1.96 10.46
C LEU A 120 -4.48 1.42 9.14
N GLU A 121 -5.16 1.67 8.02
CA GLU A 121 -4.63 1.39 6.68
C GLU A 121 -3.34 2.17 6.41
N ALA A 122 -3.30 3.46 6.74
CA ALA A 122 -2.10 4.27 6.61
C ALA A 122 -0.93 3.75 7.46
N ILE A 123 -1.21 3.30 8.69
CA ILE A 123 -0.21 2.66 9.56
C ILE A 123 0.32 1.36 8.93
N ASN A 124 -0.56 0.50 8.41
CA ASN A 124 -0.14 -0.73 7.75
C ASN A 124 0.73 -0.44 6.51
N GLY A 125 0.32 0.51 5.68
CA GLY A 125 1.12 0.94 4.53
C GLY A 125 2.52 1.43 4.93
N LEU A 126 2.62 2.21 6.00
CA LEU A 126 3.92 2.67 6.52
C LEU A 126 4.80 1.50 7.00
N VAL A 127 4.22 0.50 7.67
CA VAL A 127 4.94 -0.70 8.10
C VAL A 127 5.49 -1.47 6.89
N LEU A 128 4.69 -1.64 5.84
CA LEU A 128 5.14 -2.33 4.62
C LEU A 128 6.26 -1.56 3.89
N ILE A 129 6.18 -0.23 3.82
CA ILE A 129 7.22 0.61 3.23
C ILE A 129 8.54 0.51 4.01
N THR A 130 8.48 0.56 5.35
CA THR A 130 9.68 0.45 6.20
C THR A 130 10.32 -0.93 6.11
N TRP A 131 9.51 -1.99 6.00
CA TRP A 131 10.01 -3.35 5.76
C TRP A 131 10.68 -3.48 4.39
N SER A 132 10.08 -2.89 3.34
CA SER A 132 10.64 -2.81 1.99
C SER A 132 11.98 -2.08 1.94
N ALA A 133 12.12 -0.97 2.65
CA ALA A 133 13.38 -0.25 2.78
C ALA A 133 14.46 -1.13 3.46
N SER A 134 14.09 -1.84 4.53
CA SER A 134 14.98 -2.77 5.23
C SER A 134 15.44 -3.92 4.33
N PHE A 135 14.54 -4.48 3.51
CA PHE A 135 14.88 -5.50 2.51
C PHE A 135 15.85 -4.96 1.46
N SER A 136 15.60 -3.75 0.94
CA SER A 136 16.48 -3.09 -0.04
C SER A 136 17.89 -2.88 0.52
N LEU A 137 17.99 -2.49 1.80
CA LEU A 137 19.28 -2.37 2.49
C LEU A 137 20.00 -3.71 2.60
N LEU A 138 19.28 -4.78 2.98
CA LEU A 138 19.85 -6.12 3.03
C LEU A 138 20.34 -6.58 1.64
N ALA A 139 19.59 -6.29 0.59
CA ALA A 139 19.98 -6.58 -0.77
C ALA A 139 21.27 -5.83 -1.18
N MET A 140 21.37 -4.54 -0.87
CA MET A 140 22.58 -3.75 -1.12
C MET A 140 23.80 -4.31 -0.37
N ASN A 141 23.64 -4.71 0.91
CA ASN A 141 24.71 -5.32 1.68
C ASN A 141 25.17 -6.66 1.10
N ARG A 142 24.25 -7.47 0.56
CA ARG A 142 24.57 -8.75 -0.10
C ARG A 142 25.31 -8.56 -1.43
N MET A 143 25.03 -7.46 -2.14
CA MET A 143 25.69 -7.14 -3.40
C MET A 143 27.13 -6.61 -3.23
N LYS A 144 27.72 -6.58 -2.03
CA LYS A 144 29.13 -6.13 -1.81
C LYS A 144 29.48 -4.85 -2.60
N PHE A 145 28.73 -3.77 -2.40
CA PHE A 145 29.07 -2.46 -3.00
C PHE A 145 30.45 -1.94 -2.56
N CYS A 146 30.91 -2.35 -1.37
CA CYS A 146 32.25 -2.08 -0.89
C CYS A 146 32.99 -3.39 -0.65
N GLN A 147 33.77 -3.86 -1.63
CA GLN A 147 35.09 -4.33 -1.24
C GLN A 147 35.88 -3.06 -0.93
N PRO A 148 36.36 -2.82 0.31
CA PRO A 148 37.51 -1.93 0.43
C PRO A 148 38.56 -2.47 -0.54
N CYS A 149 39.11 -1.59 -1.37
CA CYS A 149 40.36 -1.89 -2.06
C CYS A 149 41.27 -2.47 -0.99
N SER A 150 41.59 -3.76 -1.11
CA SER A 150 42.71 -4.34 -0.41
C SER A 150 43.88 -3.48 -0.85
N GLU A 151 44.34 -2.59 0.02
CA GLU A 151 45.59 -1.88 -0.16
C GLU A 151 46.64 -2.99 -0.25
N SER A 152 47.02 -3.29 -1.47
CA SER A 152 48.28 -3.91 -1.80
C SER A 152 49.36 -2.95 -1.30
N ASP A 153 49.83 -3.19 -0.08
CA ASP A 153 51.22 -2.96 0.27
C ASP A 153 51.63 -4.03 1.29
N SER A 154 51.91 -5.21 0.73
CA SER A 154 53.09 -6.01 1.09
C SER A 154 54.23 -5.08 1.50
N ILE A 155 54.73 -5.13 2.74
CA ILE A 155 55.90 -5.94 3.10
C ILE A 155 56.75 -6.28 1.86
N GLU A 156 57.61 -5.37 1.42
CA GLU A 156 59.08 -5.55 1.30
C GLU A 156 59.77 -4.26 0.82
#